data_AF-A0A8J2FCR3-F1
#
_entry.id   AF-A0A8J2FCR3-F1
#
_cell.length_a   1.000
_cell.length_b   1.000
_cell.length_c   1.000
_cell.angle_alpha   90.00
_cell.angle_beta   90.00
_cell.angle_gamma   90.00
#
_symmetry.space_group_name_H-M   'P 1'
#
loop_
_entity.id
_entity.type
_entity.pdbx_description
1 polymer ?
#
loop_
_entity_poly.entity_id
_entity_poly.type
_entity_poly.pdbx_seq_one_letter_code
_entity_poly.pdbx_strand_id
1 'polypeptide(L)'
;MTSPKNSTRKSTTTKWVQEINWSMLATWVTLFTTVLFNLQFQFIYRNMQQGPLFNTLLTEYSDPVILDALDLLEDFQKASAGAVAKGAGVGLGGSGLSEKGANSFGTENWQYAYDFLELQYINHPRGREIDHARRRLISWYSKVRLFFEFDLLSSSYLGVIPGERRTQFFLSIVEPLDTLSRAIDLRPPNPVFEFFREQYNLPKRDIELDWTRVPASLQFKKQEHDAKRRSSKARGAEQEGGKGKENLVSPAGGPAGAASGKSTRVASDVNEDAGNLEKDPVRSTVDGASWAPAGARPVDVEPDQQGRGEGSSGAHAEL
;
A
#
# COMPACT_ATOMS: atom_id res chain seq x y z
N MET A 1 -73.74 67.32 -27.38
CA MET A 1 -73.62 66.65 -26.07
C MET A 1 -74.04 65.19 -26.22
N THR A 2 -73.11 64.30 -26.55
CA THR A 2 -73.35 62.85 -26.56
C THR A 2 -72.12 62.20 -25.95
N SER A 3 -72.29 61.79 -24.69
CA SER A 3 -71.27 61.20 -23.84
C SER A 3 -71.14 59.70 -24.16
N PRO A 4 -69.95 59.17 -24.48
CA PRO A 4 -69.79 57.76 -24.77
C PRO A 4 -69.88 56.92 -23.48
N LYS A 5 -70.73 55.88 -23.52
CA LYS A 5 -70.98 54.92 -22.45
C LYS A 5 -69.72 54.11 -22.14
N ASN A 6 -69.25 54.19 -20.88
CA ASN A 6 -68.24 53.32 -20.31
C ASN A 6 -68.70 51.85 -20.32
N SER A 7 -67.99 51.02 -21.08
CA SER A 7 -68.15 49.57 -21.13
C SER A 7 -67.42 48.93 -19.94
N THR A 8 -68.19 48.48 -18.95
CA THR A 8 -67.72 47.71 -17.80
C THR A 8 -67.36 46.30 -18.25
N ARG A 9 -66.07 46.10 -18.57
CA ARG A 9 -65.48 44.80 -18.91
C ARG A 9 -65.41 43.95 -17.64
N LYS A 10 -66.37 43.05 -17.45
CA LYS A 10 -66.36 42.06 -16.35
C LYS A 10 -65.15 41.15 -16.53
N SER A 11 -64.14 41.26 -15.66
CA SER A 11 -63.02 40.32 -15.60
C SER A 11 -63.53 38.99 -15.08
N THR A 12 -63.75 38.03 -15.97
CA THR A 12 -63.92 36.62 -15.60
C THR A 12 -62.62 36.12 -15.01
N THR A 13 -62.52 36.14 -13.69
CA THR A 13 -61.53 35.39 -12.92
C THR A 13 -61.82 33.90 -13.12
N THR A 14 -61.27 33.34 -14.19
CA THR A 14 -61.16 31.89 -14.35
C THR A 14 -60.30 31.38 -13.21
N LYS A 15 -60.95 30.76 -12.21
CA LYS A 15 -60.27 29.91 -11.25
C LYS A 15 -59.64 28.78 -12.05
N TRP A 16 -58.37 28.94 -12.40
CA TRP A 16 -57.53 27.86 -12.90
C TRP A 16 -57.40 26.85 -11.76
N VAL A 17 -58.36 25.94 -11.65
CA VAL A 17 -58.15 24.70 -10.94
C VAL A 17 -57.16 23.95 -11.79
N GLN A 18 -55.87 24.08 -11.46
CA GLN A 18 -54.84 23.25 -12.06
C GLN A 18 -55.19 21.81 -11.74
N GLU A 19 -55.68 21.07 -12.74
CA GLU A 19 -55.82 19.63 -12.63
C GLU A 19 -54.42 19.06 -12.48
N ILE A 20 -54.09 18.66 -11.25
CA ILE A 20 -52.82 17.99 -10.96
C ILE A 20 -52.81 16.72 -11.80
N ASN A 21 -51.85 16.64 -12.72
CA ASN A 21 -51.68 15.45 -13.54
C ASN A 21 -51.05 14.34 -12.69
N TRP A 22 -51.90 13.53 -12.06
CA TRP A 22 -51.50 12.42 -11.19
C TRP A 22 -50.55 11.43 -11.86
N SER A 23 -50.65 11.25 -13.18
CA SER A 23 -49.72 10.40 -13.94
C SER A 23 -48.29 10.94 -13.92
N MET A 24 -48.13 12.25 -13.99
CA MET A 24 -46.83 12.92 -13.91
C MET A 24 -46.24 12.80 -12.49
N LEU A 25 -47.07 12.92 -11.45
CA LEU A 25 -46.60 12.71 -10.08
C LEU A 25 -46.12 11.26 -9.86
N ALA A 26 -46.86 10.28 -10.38
CA ALA A 26 -46.49 8.87 -10.28
C ALA A 26 -45.16 8.55 -10.99
N THR A 27 -44.89 9.14 -12.16
CA THR A 27 -43.62 8.95 -12.86
C THR A 27 -42.44 9.57 -12.10
N TRP A 28 -42.63 10.76 -11.52
CA TRP A 28 -41.61 11.37 -10.66
C TRP A 28 -41.30 10.54 -9.41
N VAL A 29 -42.33 10.02 -8.75
CA VAL A 29 -42.16 9.14 -7.58
C VAL A 29 -41.42 7.85 -7.96
N THR A 30 -41.78 7.24 -9.09
CA THR A 30 -41.13 6.02 -9.58
C THR A 30 -39.66 6.28 -9.93
N LEU A 31 -39.37 7.40 -10.61
CA LEU A 31 -38.00 7.81 -10.94
C LEU A 31 -37.18 8.04 -9.67
N PHE A 32 -37.71 8.77 -8.70
CA PHE A 32 -37.00 9.03 -7.44
C PHE A 32 -36.75 7.75 -6.64
N THR A 33 -37.74 6.86 -6.57
CA THR A 33 -37.61 5.54 -5.93
C THR A 33 -36.53 4.70 -6.61
N THR A 34 -36.49 4.72 -7.94
CA THR A 34 -35.46 4.00 -8.72
C THR A 34 -34.07 4.55 -8.45
N VAL A 35 -33.91 5.87 -8.38
CA VAL A 35 -32.62 6.52 -8.05
C VAL A 35 -32.18 6.15 -6.63
N LEU A 36 -33.07 6.25 -5.64
CA LEU A 36 -32.76 5.86 -4.25
C LEU A 36 -32.37 4.39 -4.13
N PHE A 37 -33.10 3.49 -4.81
CA PHE A 37 -32.79 2.07 -4.83
C PHE A 37 -31.40 1.81 -5.42
N ASN A 38 -31.04 2.46 -6.53
CA ASN A 38 -29.72 2.33 -7.13
C ASN A 38 -28.61 2.84 -6.19
N LEU A 39 -28.83 3.97 -5.50
CA LEU A 39 -27.87 4.49 -4.52
C LEU A 39 -27.70 3.53 -3.32
N GLN A 40 -28.80 2.98 -2.81
CA GLN A 40 -28.76 2.00 -1.72
C GLN A 40 -28.06 0.72 -2.15
N PHE A 41 -28.32 0.24 -3.38
CA PHE A 41 -27.67 -0.96 -3.92
C PHE A 41 -26.15 -0.75 -4.06
N GLN A 42 -25.72 0.39 -4.59
CA GLN A 42 -24.30 0.75 -4.68
C GLN A 42 -23.65 0.80 -3.29
N PHE A 43 -24.33 1.35 -2.29
CA PHE A 43 -23.83 1.39 -0.91
C PHE A 43 -23.69 -0.02 -0.31
N ILE A 44 -24.71 -0.87 -0.46
CA ILE A 44 -24.67 -2.26 0.02
C ILE A 44 -23.55 -3.04 -0.69
N TYR A 45 -23.41 -2.88 -2.00
CA TYR A 45 -22.41 -3.58 -2.79
C TYR A 45 -20.99 -3.22 -2.36
N ARG A 46 -20.72 -1.93 -2.11
CA ARG A 46 -19.43 -1.47 -1.55
C ARG A 46 -19.14 -2.10 -0.19
N ASN A 47 -20.12 -2.14 0.71
CA ASN A 47 -19.93 -2.72 2.04
C ASN A 47 -19.76 -4.25 2.01
N MET A 48 -20.45 -4.95 1.10
CA MET A 48 -20.32 -6.41 0.94
C MET A 48 -18.93 -6.80 0.42
N GLN A 49 -18.28 -5.97 -0.39
CA GLN A 49 -16.94 -6.25 -0.90
C GLN A 49 -15.83 -5.99 0.15
N GLN A 50 -16.05 -5.05 1.07
CA GLN A 50 -15.06 -4.68 2.09
C GLN A 50 -14.72 -5.83 3.04
N GLY A 51 -15.72 -6.62 3.47
CA GLY A 51 -15.52 -7.71 4.44
C GLY A 51 -14.54 -8.79 3.97
N PRO A 52 -14.75 -9.40 2.78
CA PRO A 52 -13.81 -10.37 2.21
C PRO A 52 -12.42 -9.79 1.95
N LEU A 53 -12.32 -8.55 1.47
CA LEU A 53 -11.03 -7.89 1.23
C LEU A 53 -10.28 -7.67 2.55
N PHE A 54 -10.97 -7.19 3.58
CA PHE A 54 -10.43 -7.02 4.93
C PHE A 54 -9.91 -8.35 5.48
N ASN A 55 -10.71 -9.42 5.42
CA ASN A 55 -10.30 -10.74 5.88
C ASN A 55 -9.09 -11.28 5.11
N THR A 56 -9.02 -11.03 3.80
CA THR A 56 -7.88 -11.41 2.98
C THR A 56 -6.61 -10.70 3.42
N LEU A 57 -6.67 -9.37 3.60
CA LEU A 57 -5.54 -8.58 4.09
C LEU A 57 -5.08 -9.00 5.49
N LEU A 58 -6.03 -9.29 6.37
CA LEU A 58 -5.74 -9.73 7.74
C LEU A 58 -5.09 -11.11 7.76
N THR A 59 -5.61 -12.03 6.94
CA THR A 59 -5.07 -13.39 6.81
C THR A 59 -3.67 -13.35 6.22
N GLU A 60 -3.45 -12.54 5.18
CA GLU A 60 -2.13 -12.35 4.55
C GLU A 60 -1.13 -11.66 5.49
N TYR A 61 -1.57 -10.72 6.33
CA TYR A 61 -0.71 -10.13 7.35
C TYR A 61 -0.31 -11.15 8.43
N SER A 62 -1.22 -12.05 8.75
CA SER A 62 -1.02 -13.12 9.74
C SER A 62 -0.35 -14.36 9.13
N ASP A 63 0.03 -14.29 7.86
CA ASP A 63 0.77 -15.35 7.18
C ASP A 63 2.13 -15.52 7.91
N PRO A 64 2.52 -16.74 8.31
CA PRO A 64 3.83 -17.00 8.92
C PRO A 64 4.98 -16.38 8.12
N VAL A 65 4.86 -16.31 6.78
CA VAL A 65 5.90 -15.75 5.92
C VAL A 65 6.12 -14.23 6.11
N ILE A 66 5.08 -13.49 6.53
CA ILE A 66 5.16 -12.06 6.88
C ILE A 66 5.71 -11.88 8.29
N LEU A 67 5.29 -12.73 9.23
CA LEU A 67 5.77 -12.70 10.61
C LEU A 67 7.27 -13.05 10.68
N ASP A 68 7.70 -14.10 9.98
CA ASP A 68 9.11 -14.48 9.85
C ASP A 68 9.95 -13.36 9.23
N ALA A 69 9.37 -12.60 8.28
CA ALA A 69 10.04 -11.45 7.69
C ALA A 69 10.21 -10.29 8.69
N LEU A 70 9.24 -10.07 9.58
CA LEU A 70 9.36 -9.08 10.65
C LEU A 70 10.41 -9.51 11.67
N ASP A 71 10.35 -10.76 12.14
CA ASP A 71 11.27 -11.32 13.12
C ASP A 71 12.72 -11.29 12.59
N LEU A 72 12.92 -11.67 11.33
CA LEU A 72 14.25 -11.63 10.69
C LEU A 72 14.85 -10.22 10.67
N LEU A 73 14.05 -9.19 10.36
CA LEU A 73 14.51 -7.81 10.32
C LEU A 73 14.75 -7.25 11.72
N GLU A 74 13.92 -7.61 12.69
CA GLU A 74 14.09 -7.22 14.09
C GLU A 74 15.36 -7.84 14.68
N ASP A 75 15.59 -9.13 14.44
CA ASP A 75 16.80 -9.84 14.89
C ASP A 75 18.04 -9.27 14.23
N PHE A 76 17.96 -8.89 12.95
CA PHE A 76 19.05 -8.22 12.27
C PHE A 76 19.37 -6.85 12.90
N GLN A 77 18.35 -6.04 13.18
CA GLN A 77 18.51 -4.74 13.85
C GLN A 77 19.16 -4.90 15.24
N LYS A 78 18.68 -5.86 16.04
CA LYS A 78 19.23 -6.17 17.37
C LYS A 78 20.68 -6.65 17.29
N ALA A 79 20.99 -7.53 16.32
CA ALA A 79 22.33 -8.07 16.13
C ALA A 79 23.34 -6.96 15.78
N SER A 80 22.97 -6.07 14.86
CA SER A 80 23.80 -4.90 14.50
C SER A 80 23.99 -3.94 15.68
N ALA A 81 22.93 -3.65 16.44
CA ALA A 81 23.04 -2.81 17.64
C ALA A 81 23.98 -3.43 18.70
N GLY A 82 23.92 -4.75 18.90
CA GLY A 82 24.80 -5.48 19.81
C GLY A 82 26.26 -5.51 19.37
N ALA A 83 26.54 -5.57 18.06
CA ALA A 83 27.89 -5.50 17.52
C ALA A 83 28.55 -4.14 17.79
N VAL A 84 27.79 -3.04 17.63
CA VAL A 84 28.26 -1.68 17.93
C VAL A 84 28.60 -1.53 19.42
N ALA A 85 27.74 -2.04 20.30
CA ALA A 85 27.98 -1.98 21.75
C ALA A 85 29.25 -2.74 22.17
N LYS A 86 29.50 -3.92 21.57
CA LYS A 86 30.71 -4.71 21.87
C LYS A 86 31.98 -4.08 21.30
N GLY A 87 31.92 -3.51 20.10
CA GLY A 87 33.06 -2.82 19.47
C GLY A 87 33.49 -1.57 20.24
N ALA A 88 32.54 -0.81 20.78
CA ALA A 88 32.82 0.39 21.59
C ALA A 88 33.43 0.05 22.97
N GLY A 89 33.20 -1.15 23.50
CA GLY A 89 33.66 -1.57 24.83
C GLY A 89 35.12 -2.06 24.91
N VAL A 90 35.82 -2.21 23.78
CA VAL A 90 37.22 -2.68 23.75
C VAL A 90 38.23 -1.50 23.78
N GLY A 91 37.74 -0.26 23.78
CA GLY A 91 38.55 0.95 23.96
C GLY A 91 38.66 1.36 25.43
N LEU A 92 39.68 0.83 26.12
CA LEU A 92 40.39 1.44 27.27
C LEU A 92 39.58 2.35 28.23
N GLY A 93 39.10 1.76 29.34
CA GLY A 93 39.43 2.25 30.69
C GLY A 93 39.14 3.71 31.08
N GLY A 94 38.17 4.39 30.46
CA GLY A 94 37.75 5.74 30.85
C GLY A 94 36.53 5.73 31.77
N SER A 95 36.72 5.43 33.06
CA SER A 95 35.69 5.64 34.09
C SER A 95 35.35 7.13 34.20
N GLY A 96 34.27 7.54 33.55
CA GLY A 96 33.70 8.88 33.65
C GLY A 96 32.18 8.77 33.64
N LEU A 97 31.61 8.55 34.82
CA LEU A 97 30.18 8.60 35.11
C LEU A 97 29.59 9.93 34.58
N SER A 98 29.03 9.89 33.37
CA SER A 98 28.10 10.92 32.89
C SER A 98 26.73 10.28 32.72
N GLU A 99 26.19 9.85 33.86
CA GLU A 99 24.81 9.46 34.05
C GLU A 99 23.98 10.75 34.17
N LYS A 100 23.76 11.42 33.04
CA LYS A 100 22.75 12.47 32.96
C LYS A 100 21.90 12.25 31.72
N GLY A 101 20.76 11.60 31.97
CA GLY A 101 19.71 11.35 31.01
C GLY A 101 19.31 12.63 30.30
N ALA A 102 19.45 12.60 28.99
CA ALA A 102 18.61 13.34 28.09
C ALA A 102 18.01 12.30 27.16
N ASN A 103 16.70 12.36 26.99
CA ASN A 103 15.92 11.63 26.01
C ASN A 103 16.39 11.99 24.59
N SER A 104 17.59 11.59 24.20
CA SER A 104 18.04 11.65 22.82
C SER A 104 17.38 10.50 22.06
N PHE A 105 16.09 10.65 21.84
CA PHE A 105 15.33 10.01 20.76
C PHE A 105 15.88 10.39 19.36
N GLY A 106 17.08 10.97 19.27
CA GLY A 106 17.49 11.87 18.19
C GLY A 106 18.79 11.54 17.48
N THR A 107 19.44 10.41 17.79
CA THR A 107 20.42 9.83 16.86
C THR A 107 20.00 8.40 16.63
N GLU A 108 18.91 8.23 15.87
CA GLU A 108 18.45 6.93 15.38
C GLU A 108 19.67 6.23 14.77
N ASN A 109 20.18 5.22 15.47
CA ASN A 109 21.39 4.54 15.07
C ASN A 109 21.06 3.60 13.91
N TRP A 110 21.00 4.16 12.70
CA TRP A 110 20.75 3.44 11.46
C TRP A 110 21.93 2.56 11.03
N GLN A 111 22.86 2.22 11.93
CA GLN A 111 24.03 1.42 11.61
C GLN A 111 23.67 0.09 10.96
N TYR A 112 22.62 -0.58 11.44
CA TYR A 112 22.12 -1.83 10.85
C TYR A 112 21.78 -1.68 9.36
N ALA A 113 21.31 -0.50 8.93
CA ALA A 113 21.01 -0.25 7.54
C ALA A 113 22.26 -0.08 6.68
N TYR A 114 23.36 0.44 7.23
CA TYR A 114 24.66 0.43 6.56
C TYR A 114 25.26 -0.97 6.50
N ASP A 115 25.14 -1.76 7.57
CA ASP A 115 25.57 -3.16 7.59
C ASP A 115 24.80 -3.98 6.53
N PHE A 116 23.51 -3.70 6.32
CA PHE A 116 22.72 -4.31 5.26
C PHE A 116 23.27 -3.98 3.87
N LEU A 117 23.68 -2.74 3.61
CA LEU A 117 24.27 -2.35 2.33
C LEU A 117 25.57 -3.10 2.06
N GLU A 118 26.39 -3.31 3.09
CA GLU A 118 27.60 -4.12 2.99
C GLU A 118 27.26 -5.57 2.61
N LEU A 119 26.32 -6.19 3.34
CA LEU A 119 25.86 -7.55 3.07
C LEU A 119 25.28 -7.70 1.66
N GLN A 120 24.54 -6.70 1.19
CA GLN A 120 23.98 -6.65 -0.14
C GLN A 120 25.09 -6.57 -1.20
N TYR A 121 26.11 -5.74 -0.98
CA TYR A 121 27.21 -5.58 -1.92
C TYR A 121 28.06 -6.84 -2.07
N ILE A 122 28.40 -7.49 -0.95
CA ILE A 122 29.18 -8.74 -0.97
C ILE A 122 28.34 -9.96 -1.40
N ASN A 123 27.05 -9.77 -1.71
CA ASN A 123 26.09 -10.83 -2.03
C ASN A 123 26.01 -11.93 -0.94
N HIS A 124 26.09 -11.54 0.33
CA HIS A 124 26.00 -12.49 1.43
C HIS A 124 24.61 -13.16 1.44
N PRO A 125 24.48 -14.47 1.71
CA PRO A 125 23.19 -15.16 1.79
C PRO A 125 22.21 -14.46 2.74
N ARG A 126 22.67 -14.09 3.94
CA ARG A 126 21.89 -13.29 4.91
C ARG A 126 21.40 -11.95 4.35
N GLY A 127 22.22 -11.27 3.54
CA GLY A 127 21.81 -10.00 2.90
C GLY A 127 20.66 -10.20 1.92
N ARG A 128 20.65 -11.32 1.19
CA ARG A 128 19.54 -11.70 0.30
C ARG A 128 18.26 -11.99 1.07
N GLU A 129 18.35 -12.74 2.17
CA GLU A 129 17.19 -13.04 3.03
C GLU A 129 16.57 -11.75 3.60
N ILE A 130 17.39 -10.84 4.11
CA ILE A 130 16.95 -9.53 4.61
C ILE A 130 16.31 -8.70 3.49
N ASP A 131 16.89 -8.68 2.28
CA ASP A 131 16.32 -7.98 1.14
C ASP A 131 14.95 -8.57 0.73
N HIS A 132 14.82 -9.89 0.73
CA HIS A 132 13.55 -10.57 0.46
C HIS A 132 12.49 -10.23 1.51
N ALA A 133 12.84 -10.28 2.80
CA ALA A 133 11.95 -9.90 3.90
C ALA A 133 11.50 -8.44 3.76
N ARG A 134 12.44 -7.52 3.54
CA ARG A 134 12.19 -6.10 3.28
C ARG A 134 11.19 -5.89 2.15
N ARG A 135 11.46 -6.48 0.97
CA ARG A 135 10.60 -6.33 -0.22
C ARG A 135 9.20 -6.89 0.02
N ARG A 136 9.10 -8.01 0.72
CA ARG A 136 7.81 -8.65 1.03
C ARG A 136 6.94 -7.74 1.90
N LEU A 137 7.51 -7.18 2.96
CA LEU A 137 6.79 -6.23 3.82
C LEU A 137 6.36 -4.98 3.04
N ILE A 138 7.26 -4.38 2.27
CA ILE A 138 6.93 -3.24 1.41
C ILE A 138 5.79 -3.57 0.45
N SER A 139 5.82 -4.76 -0.18
CA SER A 139 4.76 -5.19 -1.09
C SER A 139 3.41 -5.30 -0.38
N TRP A 140 3.37 -5.87 0.82
CA TRP A 140 2.13 -5.98 1.58
C TRP A 140 1.58 -4.60 1.97
N TYR A 141 2.42 -3.70 2.49
CA TYR A 141 2.01 -2.32 2.81
C TYR A 141 1.60 -1.53 1.55
N SER A 142 2.25 -1.77 0.41
CA SER A 142 1.84 -1.19 -0.89
C SER A 142 0.44 -1.64 -1.29
N LYS A 143 0.15 -2.94 -1.12
CA LYS A 143 -1.17 -3.50 -1.40
C LYS A 143 -2.24 -2.87 -0.53
N VAL A 144 -1.97 -2.72 0.77
CA VAL A 144 -2.88 -2.02 1.70
C VAL A 144 -3.13 -0.59 1.25
N ARG A 145 -2.08 0.16 0.89
CA ARG A 145 -2.24 1.50 0.33
C ARG A 145 -3.17 1.51 -0.88
N LEU A 146 -2.97 0.61 -1.85
CA LEU A 146 -3.81 0.55 -3.05
C LEU A 146 -5.29 0.33 -2.70
N PHE A 147 -5.60 -0.49 -1.70
CA PHE A 147 -7.00 -0.68 -1.27
C PHE A 147 -7.63 0.59 -0.71
N PHE A 148 -6.87 1.44 -0.02
CA PHE A 148 -7.36 2.74 0.42
C PHE A 148 -7.45 3.76 -0.73
N GLU A 149 -6.47 3.78 -1.62
CA GLU A 149 -6.43 4.70 -2.76
C GLU A 149 -7.57 4.47 -3.75
N PHE A 150 -8.06 3.23 -3.87
CA PHE A 150 -9.20 2.87 -4.72
C PHE A 150 -10.56 2.86 -3.99
N ASP A 151 -10.65 3.39 -2.76
CA ASP A 151 -11.87 3.37 -1.92
C ASP A 151 -12.46 1.95 -1.73
N LEU A 152 -11.61 0.91 -1.87
CA LEU A 152 -12.02 -0.49 -1.67
C LEU A 152 -12.08 -0.85 -0.19
N LEU A 153 -11.38 -0.09 0.65
CA LEU A 153 -11.40 -0.23 2.10
C LEU A 153 -11.77 1.10 2.75
N SER A 154 -12.78 1.10 3.62
CA SER A 154 -13.19 2.30 4.36
C SER A 154 -12.08 2.79 5.28
N SER A 155 -11.94 4.11 5.41
CA SER A 155 -11.03 4.75 6.38
C SER A 155 -11.25 4.29 7.82
N SER A 156 -12.43 3.79 8.16
CA SER A 156 -12.72 3.16 9.47
C SER A 156 -11.82 1.96 9.79
N TYR A 157 -11.30 1.27 8.77
CA TYR A 157 -10.41 0.11 8.95
C TYR A 157 -8.94 0.46 9.15
N LEU A 158 -8.54 1.73 8.97
CA LEU A 158 -7.15 2.17 9.14
C LEU A 158 -6.63 1.88 10.55
N GLY A 159 -7.47 2.07 11.58
CA GLY A 159 -7.09 1.75 12.95
C GLY A 159 -6.78 0.28 13.20
N VAL A 160 -7.28 -0.61 12.34
CA VAL A 160 -7.21 -2.07 12.51
C VAL A 160 -6.13 -2.70 11.63
N ILE A 161 -6.03 -2.27 10.36
CA ILE A 161 -5.08 -2.83 9.38
C ILE A 161 -4.33 -1.71 8.66
N PRO A 162 -2.99 -1.69 8.74
CA PRO A 162 -2.14 -2.38 9.74
C PRO A 162 -2.36 -1.89 11.19
N GLY A 163 -2.94 -0.71 11.38
CA GLY A 163 -2.97 0.01 12.64
C GLY A 163 -1.73 0.88 12.85
N GLU A 164 -1.87 1.92 13.67
CA GLU A 164 -0.83 2.94 13.91
C GLU A 164 0.46 2.33 14.48
N ARG A 165 0.37 1.57 15.57
CA ARG A 165 1.55 0.98 16.25
C ARG A 165 2.36 0.06 15.34
N ARG A 166 1.67 -0.78 14.55
CA ARG A 166 2.33 -1.70 13.61
C ARG A 166 3.00 -0.94 12.47
N THR A 167 2.37 0.14 12.02
CA THR A 167 2.94 1.05 11.02
C THR A 167 4.18 1.76 11.56
N GLN A 168 4.13 2.27 12.79
CA GLN A 168 5.29 2.90 13.42
C GLN A 168 6.47 1.93 13.55
N PHE A 169 6.20 0.67 13.95
CA PHE A 169 7.19 -0.39 14.00
C PHE A 169 7.77 -0.69 12.61
N PHE A 170 6.92 -0.91 11.61
CA PHE A 170 7.34 -1.10 10.21
C PHE A 170 8.23 0.03 9.71
N LEU A 171 7.82 1.29 9.91
CA LEU A 171 8.61 2.46 9.53
C LEU A 171 9.95 2.51 10.29
N SER A 172 9.99 2.12 11.55
CA SER A 172 11.24 2.12 12.34
C SER A 172 12.28 1.11 11.87
N ILE A 173 11.85 0.01 11.24
CA ILE A 173 12.74 -1.07 10.82
C ILE A 173 13.04 -1.00 9.32
N VAL A 174 11.99 -0.88 8.49
CA VAL A 174 12.07 -1.08 7.04
C VAL A 174 12.45 0.20 6.30
N GLU A 175 11.95 1.36 6.74
CA GLU A 175 12.16 2.62 6.04
C GLU A 175 13.65 2.99 5.86
N PRO A 176 14.53 2.85 6.87
CA PRO A 176 15.94 3.17 6.72
C PRO A 176 16.65 2.24 5.73
N LEU A 177 16.27 0.96 5.73
CA LEU A 177 16.81 -0.04 4.80
C LEU A 177 16.43 0.27 3.35
N ASP A 178 15.19 0.66 3.10
CA ASP A 178 14.73 1.00 1.75
C ASP A 178 15.26 2.37 1.30
N THR A 179 15.25 3.37 2.19
CA THR A 179 15.69 4.73 1.87
C THR A 179 17.16 4.78 1.51
N LEU A 180 18.04 4.16 2.31
CA LEU A 180 19.48 4.16 2.04
C LEU A 180 19.83 3.33 0.79
N SER A 181 19.18 2.18 0.61
CA SER A 181 19.36 1.34 -0.58
C SER A 181 18.94 2.06 -1.87
N ARG A 182 17.79 2.76 -1.86
CA ARG A 182 17.33 3.58 -2.98
C ARG A 182 18.20 4.80 -3.22
N ALA A 183 18.66 5.47 -2.15
CA ALA A 183 19.55 6.63 -2.26
C ALA A 183 20.86 6.27 -2.98
N ILE A 184 21.44 5.11 -2.67
CA ILE A 184 22.64 4.61 -3.35
C ILE A 184 22.41 4.39 -4.85
N ASP A 185 21.25 3.87 -5.23
CA ASP A 185 20.89 3.59 -6.62
C ASP A 185 20.19 4.79 -7.31
N LEU A 186 20.16 5.97 -6.68
CA LEU A 186 19.50 7.18 -7.19
C LEU A 186 18.02 6.99 -7.53
N ARG A 187 17.34 6.09 -6.82
CA ARG A 187 15.90 5.88 -6.96
C ARG A 187 15.13 6.82 -6.04
N PRO A 188 13.96 7.33 -6.47
CA PRO A 188 13.12 8.14 -5.60
C PRO A 188 12.66 7.33 -4.37
N PRO A 189 12.39 8.02 -3.24
CA PRO A 189 11.89 7.38 -2.03
C PRO A 189 10.56 6.67 -2.32
N ASN A 190 10.29 5.60 -1.59
CA ASN A 190 9.07 4.83 -1.79
C ASN A 190 7.87 5.59 -1.22
N PRO A 191 6.83 5.87 -2.03
CA PRO A 191 5.69 6.69 -1.60
C PRO A 191 4.78 5.96 -0.59
N VAL A 192 5.00 4.67 -0.34
CA VAL A 192 4.33 3.92 0.73
C VAL A 192 4.59 4.56 2.11
N PHE A 193 5.83 4.98 2.39
CA PHE A 193 6.18 5.53 3.69
C PHE A 193 5.51 6.89 3.95
N GLU A 194 5.46 7.74 2.92
CA GLU A 194 4.80 9.04 2.98
C GLU A 194 3.29 8.89 3.22
N PHE A 195 2.64 8.02 2.44
CA PHE A 195 1.22 7.71 2.61
C PHE A 195 0.87 7.32 4.05
N PHE A 196 1.62 6.39 4.64
CA PHE A 196 1.34 5.94 6.00
C PHE A 196 1.69 6.98 7.08
N ARG A 197 2.66 7.86 6.83
CA ARG A 197 2.95 8.97 7.74
C ARG A 197 1.81 9.99 7.76
N GLU A 198 1.35 10.40 6.58
CA GLU A 198 0.21 11.30 6.45
C GLU A 198 -1.02 10.70 7.12
N GLN A 199 -1.26 9.41 6.88
CA GLN A 199 -2.45 8.74 7.36
C GLN A 199 -2.54 8.63 8.89
N TYR A 200 -1.41 8.52 9.57
CA TYR A 200 -1.35 8.41 11.04
C TYR A 200 -0.70 9.62 11.72
N ASN A 201 -0.45 10.72 11.00
CA ASN A 201 0.26 11.91 11.49
C ASN A 201 1.61 11.59 12.15
N LEU A 202 2.37 10.65 11.58
CA LEU A 202 3.68 10.26 12.11
C LEU A 202 4.77 11.25 11.69
N PRO A 203 5.78 11.51 12.55
CA PRO A 203 6.84 12.45 12.22
C PRO A 203 7.65 11.99 11.01
N LYS A 204 7.99 12.94 10.14
CA LYS A 204 8.92 12.70 9.03
C LYS A 204 10.33 12.48 9.58
N ARG A 205 10.99 11.43 9.12
CA ARG A 205 12.40 11.19 9.38
C ARG A 205 13.21 11.67 8.19
N ASP A 206 14.17 12.54 8.47
CA ASP A 206 15.13 13.01 7.49
C ASP A 206 16.31 12.03 7.47
N ILE A 207 16.16 10.96 6.70
CA ILE A 207 17.20 9.94 6.52
C ILE A 207 18.07 10.36 5.34
N GLU A 208 19.22 10.97 5.65
CA GLU A 208 20.23 11.30 4.66
C GLU A 208 21.33 10.23 4.60
N LEU A 209 21.82 9.95 3.39
CA LEU A 209 22.91 9.01 3.18
C LEU A 209 24.24 9.63 3.61
N ASP A 210 24.80 9.12 4.71
CA ASP A 210 26.12 9.50 5.19
C ASP A 210 27.21 8.65 4.52
N TRP A 211 27.84 9.22 3.48
CA TRP A 211 28.93 8.56 2.75
C TRP A 211 30.16 8.21 3.60
N THR A 212 30.31 8.78 4.80
CA THR A 212 31.42 8.41 5.70
C THR A 212 31.21 7.06 6.37
N ARG A 213 29.94 6.65 6.52
CA ARG A 213 29.52 5.36 7.09
C ARG A 213 29.33 4.27 6.05
N VAL A 214 29.23 4.65 4.78
CA VAL A 214 29.13 3.70 3.67
C VAL A 214 30.43 2.88 3.60
N PRO A 215 30.34 1.53 3.53
CA PRO A 215 31.50 0.66 3.41
C PRO A 215 32.45 1.09 2.30
N ALA A 216 33.77 0.94 2.51
CA ALA A 216 34.79 1.31 1.52
C ALA A 216 34.54 0.64 0.15
N SER A 217 34.00 -0.58 0.18
CA SER A 217 33.62 -1.37 -0.99
C SER A 217 32.55 -0.69 -1.85
N LEU A 218 31.71 0.18 -1.29
CA LEU A 218 30.64 0.91 -1.98
C LEU A 218 31.02 2.36 -2.33
N GLN A 219 32.20 2.84 -1.96
CA GLN A 219 32.60 4.23 -2.21
C GLN A 219 32.75 4.57 -3.70
N PHE A 220 32.99 3.59 -4.58
CA PHE A 220 33.00 3.84 -6.02
C PHE A 220 31.63 4.31 -6.54
N LYS A 221 30.52 3.84 -5.94
CA LYS A 221 29.16 4.32 -6.27
C LYS A 221 28.97 5.80 -5.95
N LYS A 222 29.73 6.35 -4.99
CA LYS A 222 29.74 7.79 -4.72
C LYS A 222 30.19 8.60 -5.93
N GLN A 223 31.25 8.14 -6.61
CA GLN A 223 31.77 8.81 -7.80
C GLN A 223 30.74 8.78 -8.93
N GLU A 224 30.06 7.65 -9.13
CA GLU A 224 28.96 7.52 -10.09
C GLU A 224 27.78 8.44 -9.73
N HIS A 225 27.42 8.49 -8.45
CA HIS A 225 26.36 9.36 -7.93
C HIS A 225 26.68 10.84 -8.18
N ASP A 226 27.89 11.28 -7.86
CA ASP A 226 28.34 12.65 -8.09
C ASP A 226 28.42 12.99 -9.58
N ALA A 227 28.81 12.04 -10.43
CA ALA A 227 28.81 12.20 -11.88
C ALA A 227 27.39 12.39 -12.44
N LYS A 228 26.42 11.59 -11.99
CA LYS A 228 24.99 11.72 -12.39
C LYS A 228 24.35 13.01 -11.90
N ARG A 229 24.70 13.49 -10.70
CA ARG A 229 24.25 14.81 -10.21
C ARG A 229 24.82 15.96 -11.04
N ARG A 230 26.08 15.86 -11.47
CA ARG A 230 26.69 16.86 -12.35
C ARG A 230 26.05 16.86 -13.74
N SER A 231 25.77 15.69 -14.32
CA SER A 231 25.15 15.60 -15.65
C SER A 231 23.69 16.07 -15.68
N SER A 232 22.91 15.77 -14.64
CA SER A 232 21.54 16.28 -14.49
C SER A 232 21.51 17.79 -14.29
N LYS A 233 22.42 18.35 -13.47
CA LYS A 233 22.56 19.80 -13.29
C LYS A 233 22.95 20.52 -14.59
N ALA A 234 23.84 19.93 -15.39
CA ALA A 234 24.22 20.50 -16.69
C ALA A 234 23.02 20.56 -17.66
N ARG A 235 22.21 19.49 -17.73
CA ARG A 235 21.00 19.45 -18.57
C ARG A 235 19.92 20.42 -18.13
N GLY A 236 19.72 20.59 -16.81
CA GLY A 236 18.77 21.58 -16.28
C GLY A 236 19.12 23.02 -16.66
N ALA A 237 20.41 23.36 -16.63
CA ALA A 237 20.89 24.70 -16.99
C ALA A 237 20.68 25.05 -18.48
N GLU A 238 20.83 24.07 -19.39
CA GLU A 238 20.51 24.28 -20.81
C GLU A 238 19.01 24.51 -21.04
N GLN A 239 18.15 23.82 -20.29
CA GLN A 239 16.71 23.92 -20.47
C GLN A 239 16.13 25.23 -19.93
N GLU A 240 16.71 25.80 -18.87
CA GLU A 240 16.34 27.14 -18.36
C GLU A 240 16.88 28.26 -19.25
N GLY A 241 18.03 28.08 -19.93
CA GLY A 241 18.59 29.07 -20.85
C GLY A 241 17.82 29.25 -22.17
N GLY A 242 16.98 28.28 -22.55
CA GLY A 242 16.25 28.28 -23.83
C GLY A 242 14.89 28.97 -23.83
N LYS A 243 14.27 29.21 -22.67
CA LYS A 243 12.90 29.81 -22.60
C LYS A 243 12.87 31.35 -22.68
N GLY A 244 14.01 32.01 -22.87
CA GLY A 244 14.14 33.46 -22.75
C GLY A 244 14.03 34.29 -24.04
N LYS A 245 13.81 33.71 -25.24
CA LYS A 245 13.93 34.47 -26.50
C LYS A 245 12.77 34.42 -27.51
N GLU A 246 11.65 33.77 -27.23
CA GLU A 246 10.57 33.59 -28.23
C GLU A 246 9.22 34.26 -27.91
N ASN A 247 9.20 35.33 -27.10
CA ASN A 247 8.00 36.16 -26.95
C ASN A 247 8.27 37.62 -27.32
N LEU A 248 8.46 37.87 -28.61
CA LEU A 248 8.29 39.20 -29.19
C LEU A 248 7.75 39.11 -30.64
N VAL A 249 6.59 38.49 -30.84
CA VAL A 249 5.81 38.69 -32.07
C VAL A 249 4.31 38.82 -31.75
N SER A 250 3.89 40.09 -31.77
CA SER A 250 2.61 40.70 -32.18
C SER A 250 1.23 40.12 -31.82
N PRO A 251 0.31 40.99 -31.36
CA PRO A 251 -1.11 40.69 -31.21
C PRO A 251 -1.87 41.00 -32.51
N ALA A 252 -2.69 40.07 -32.99
CA ALA A 252 -3.77 40.37 -33.93
C ALA A 252 -4.89 39.34 -33.73
N GLY A 253 -6.12 39.84 -33.62
CA GLY A 253 -7.26 39.16 -33.01
C GLY A 253 -7.97 38.10 -33.85
N GLY A 254 -8.91 37.43 -33.21
CA GLY A 254 -9.82 36.49 -33.85
C GLY A 254 -10.74 35.80 -32.82
N PRO A 255 -12.08 35.87 -32.96
CA PRO A 255 -13.01 35.63 -31.86
C PRO A 255 -13.59 34.21 -31.77
N ALA A 256 -14.04 33.91 -30.55
CA ALA A 256 -15.21 33.12 -30.15
C ALA A 256 -15.60 31.88 -30.99
N GLY A 257 -15.40 30.70 -30.40
CA GLY A 257 -16.03 29.46 -30.83
C GLY A 257 -16.08 28.45 -29.69
N ALA A 258 -17.28 28.23 -29.15
CA ALA A 258 -17.58 27.27 -28.10
C ALA A 258 -17.42 25.82 -28.57
N ALA A 259 -16.83 24.96 -27.74
CA ALA A 259 -17.20 23.55 -27.60
C ALA A 259 -16.44 22.92 -26.41
N SER A 260 -17.17 22.69 -25.32
CA SER A 260 -16.74 21.91 -24.17
C SER A 260 -16.71 20.43 -24.53
N GLY A 261 -15.53 19.88 -24.79
CA GLY A 261 -15.27 18.45 -24.96
C GLY A 261 -14.22 17.98 -23.95
N LYS A 262 -14.67 17.45 -22.80
CA LYS A 262 -13.81 16.88 -21.75
C LYS A 262 -13.33 15.51 -22.22
N SER A 263 -12.18 15.48 -22.90
CA SER A 263 -11.49 14.27 -23.35
C SER A 263 -10.51 13.80 -22.27
N THR A 264 -10.93 12.81 -21.49
CA THR A 264 -10.06 12.06 -20.57
C THR A 264 -9.24 11.08 -21.41
N ARG A 265 -8.05 11.49 -21.84
CA ARG A 265 -7.02 10.57 -22.36
C ARG A 265 -6.40 9.85 -21.17
N VAL A 266 -6.78 8.59 -20.99
CA VAL A 266 -6.04 7.62 -20.20
C VAL A 266 -4.81 7.22 -21.02
N ALA A 267 -3.64 7.76 -20.64
CA ALA A 267 -2.36 7.31 -21.13
C ALA A 267 -1.96 6.08 -20.31
N SER A 268 -2.21 4.89 -20.86
CA SER A 268 -1.63 3.64 -20.39
C SER A 268 -0.31 3.40 -21.14
N ASP A 269 0.76 4.04 -20.66
CA ASP A 269 2.14 3.62 -20.94
C ASP A 269 2.61 2.80 -19.75
N VAL A 270 2.22 1.53 -19.72
CA VAL A 270 2.87 0.51 -18.88
C VAL A 270 4.00 -0.06 -19.71
N ASN A 271 5.20 0.45 -19.47
CA ASN A 271 6.44 -0.08 -20.00
C ASN A 271 6.80 -1.34 -19.18
N GLU A 272 6.32 -2.51 -19.62
CA GLU A 272 6.80 -3.80 -19.12
C GLU A 272 8.20 -4.06 -19.68
N ASP A 273 9.22 -3.53 -18.99
CA ASP A 273 10.59 -3.98 -19.17
C ASP A 273 10.77 -5.30 -18.41
N ALA A 274 10.30 -6.38 -19.04
CA ALA A 274 10.53 -7.74 -18.60
C ALA A 274 12.01 -8.07 -18.81
N GLY A 275 12.77 -7.92 -17.73
CA GLY A 275 14.15 -8.39 -17.62
C GLY A 275 14.26 -9.84 -18.09
N ASN A 276 15.07 -9.99 -19.15
CA ASN A 276 15.53 -11.22 -19.74
C ASN A 276 16.14 -12.13 -18.66
N LEU A 277 15.36 -13.10 -18.16
CA LEU A 277 15.85 -14.13 -17.25
C LEU A 277 16.66 -15.14 -18.08
N GLU A 278 17.95 -15.15 -17.80
CA GLU A 278 18.97 -16.07 -18.24
C GLU A 278 18.45 -17.52 -18.20
N LYS A 279 18.50 -18.19 -19.35
CA LYS A 279 18.24 -19.61 -19.51
C LYS A 279 19.43 -20.40 -18.94
N ASP A 280 19.26 -20.98 -17.76
CA ASP A 280 20.07 -22.13 -17.35
C ASP A 280 19.33 -23.45 -17.64
N PRO A 281 19.99 -24.44 -18.26
CA PRO A 281 19.40 -25.73 -18.56
C PRO A 281 19.41 -26.64 -17.33
N VAL A 282 18.27 -26.78 -16.66
CA VAL A 282 18.09 -27.84 -15.64
C VAL A 282 17.84 -29.18 -16.35
N ARG A 283 18.86 -30.02 -16.25
CA ARG A 283 18.90 -31.43 -16.61
C ARG A 283 17.85 -32.19 -15.79
N SER A 284 16.98 -32.91 -16.49
CA SER A 284 15.97 -33.78 -15.94
C SER A 284 16.58 -34.94 -15.16
N THR A 285 16.07 -35.21 -13.97
CA THR A 285 15.95 -36.56 -13.45
C THR A 285 14.60 -36.64 -12.75
N VAL A 286 13.73 -37.41 -13.39
CA VAL A 286 12.33 -37.63 -13.04
C VAL A 286 12.30 -38.77 -12.05
N ASP A 287 11.78 -38.55 -10.85
CA ASP A 287 11.16 -39.61 -10.04
C ASP A 287 9.82 -39.09 -9.52
N GLY A 288 8.78 -39.84 -9.86
CA GLY A 288 7.39 -39.45 -9.77
C GLY A 288 6.82 -39.50 -8.36
N ALA A 289 6.05 -38.47 -8.01
CA ALA A 289 5.05 -38.52 -6.96
C ALA A 289 3.72 -38.04 -7.54
N SER A 290 2.87 -39.00 -7.88
CA SER A 290 1.48 -38.84 -8.28
C SER A 290 0.67 -38.27 -7.11
N TRP A 291 0.13 -37.06 -7.28
CA TRP A 291 -0.90 -36.50 -6.39
C TRP A 291 -2.23 -36.55 -7.15
N ALA A 292 -3.08 -37.51 -6.78
CA ALA A 292 -4.48 -37.57 -7.20
C ALA A 292 -5.35 -36.72 -6.25
N PRO A 293 -6.38 -36.01 -6.75
CA PRO A 293 -7.29 -35.23 -5.92
C PRO A 293 -8.29 -36.12 -5.16
N ALA A 294 -8.56 -35.73 -3.91
CA ALA A 294 -9.44 -36.42 -2.97
C ALA A 294 -10.88 -36.52 -3.49
N GLY A 295 -11.26 -37.72 -3.92
CA GLY A 295 -12.64 -38.11 -4.21
C GLY A 295 -13.38 -38.54 -2.94
N ALA A 296 -14.63 -38.14 -2.86
CA ALA A 296 -15.61 -38.50 -1.84
C ALA A 296 -15.67 -40.01 -1.57
N ARG A 297 -15.72 -40.39 -0.29
CA ARG A 297 -15.97 -41.77 0.13
C ARG A 297 -17.47 -42.06 0.11
N PRO A 298 -17.92 -43.17 -0.50
CA PRO A 298 -19.28 -43.67 -0.31
C PRO A 298 -19.45 -44.26 1.10
N VAL A 299 -20.67 -44.11 1.63
CA VAL A 299 -21.13 -44.70 2.88
C VAL A 299 -21.52 -46.15 2.57
N ASP A 300 -20.69 -47.10 3.02
CA ASP A 300 -21.03 -48.52 2.98
C ASP A 300 -22.00 -48.84 4.13
N VAL A 301 -23.18 -49.30 3.76
CA VAL A 301 -24.22 -49.83 4.64
C VAL A 301 -23.87 -51.29 4.93
N GLU A 302 -23.56 -51.59 6.19
CA GLU A 302 -23.27 -52.94 6.67
C GLU A 302 -24.59 -53.67 7.02
N PRO A 303 -24.82 -54.91 6.53
CA PRO A 303 -26.03 -55.66 6.82
C PRO A 303 -25.92 -56.50 8.09
N ASP A 304 -27.09 -56.63 8.74
CA ASP A 304 -27.42 -57.53 9.86
C ASP A 304 -26.68 -58.87 9.86
N GLN A 305 -26.07 -59.20 11.00
CA GLN A 305 -26.04 -60.58 11.50
C GLN A 305 -26.40 -60.68 12.98
N GLN A 306 -27.56 -61.29 13.19
CA GLN A 306 -27.99 -61.98 14.40
C GLN A 306 -26.96 -63.02 14.86
N GLY A 307 -26.71 -63.10 16.17
CA GLY A 307 -26.06 -64.28 16.73
C GLY A 307 -25.60 -64.19 18.18
N ARG A 308 -26.52 -64.47 19.10
CA ARG A 308 -26.37 -65.32 20.31
C ARG A 308 -25.02 -65.35 21.08
N GLY A 309 -25.15 -65.18 22.40
CA GLY A 309 -24.26 -65.73 23.43
C GLY A 309 -24.22 -64.79 24.64
N GLU A 310 -25.14 -64.88 25.60
CA GLU A 310 -25.02 -65.69 26.83
C GLU A 310 -23.72 -65.49 27.61
N GLY A 311 -23.89 -65.21 28.91
CA GLY A 311 -22.88 -65.40 29.94
C GLY A 311 -22.36 -64.09 30.51
N SER A 312 -22.80 -63.69 31.70
CA SER A 312 -22.18 -64.08 32.98
C SER A 312 -21.44 -62.86 33.53
N SER A 313 -22.06 -62.13 34.46
CA SER A 313 -21.84 -62.28 35.91
C SER A 313 -20.57 -61.57 36.39
N GLY A 314 -20.74 -60.70 37.38
CA GLY A 314 -19.65 -60.21 38.24
C GLY A 314 -19.57 -58.67 38.24
N ALA A 315 -20.30 -57.94 39.08
CA ALA A 315 -20.09 -57.80 40.54
C ALA A 315 -18.90 -56.89 40.90
N HIS A 316 -19.24 -55.76 41.56
CA HIS A 316 -18.47 -55.00 42.55
C HIS A 316 -17.15 -54.33 42.08
N ALA A 317 -16.75 -53.14 42.54
CA ALA A 317 -17.09 -52.42 43.76
C ALA A 317 -16.93 -50.91 43.57
N GLU A 318 -17.73 -50.16 44.34
CA GLU A 318 -17.42 -48.79 44.78
C GLU A 318 -16.08 -48.75 45.54
N LEU A 319 -15.27 -47.72 45.28
CA LEU A 319 -14.96 -46.62 46.21
C LEU A 319 -14.14 -45.54 45.48
#